data_AF-A0A2V2YTT6-F1
#
_entry.id   AF-A0A2V2YTT6-F1
#
_cell.length_a   1.000
_cell.length_b   1.000
_cell.length_c   1.000
_cell.angle_alpha   90.00
_cell.angle_beta   90.00
_cell.angle_gamma   90.00
#
_symmetry.space_group_name_H-M   'P 1'
#
loop_
_entity.id
_entity.type
_entity.pdbx_description
1 polymer ?
#
loop_
_entity_poly.entity_id
_entity_poly.type
_entity_poly.pdbx_seq_one_letter_code
_entity_poly.pdbx_strand_id
1 'polypeptide(L)'
;MQPKQMIHTKQLLSLMILFEFGTAIVVHIGLKSNHATWLSILIAIPGALLLYALYNYLFRQYPELIISAYMRRILGPYLAFPLSLFILAYFIYNAARNLREAGDLLIASAYDETPLFVINATMAIVMIYVLSNGVEVLFRLAQVYIFIILCLGIIGLLAVFFSEEMKFENLLPVNRGNWGAVLNTVYPSILLSRPGKYSHLRRSCLY
;
A
#
# COMPACT_ATOMS: atom_id res chain seq x y z
N MET A 1 -7.19 -29.66 19.29
CA MET A 1 -7.53 -28.23 19.42
C MET A 1 -6.24 -27.45 19.28
N GLN A 2 -6.07 -26.67 18.21
CA GLN A 2 -4.90 -25.79 18.11
C GLN A 2 -5.01 -24.68 19.16
N PRO A 3 -3.92 -24.31 19.84
CA PRO A 3 -3.95 -23.27 20.86
C PRO A 3 -4.42 -21.95 20.26
N LYS A 4 -5.17 -21.16 21.04
CA LYS A 4 -5.62 -19.82 20.68
C LYS A 4 -4.39 -18.97 20.33
N GLN A 5 -4.23 -18.64 19.06
CA GLN A 5 -3.09 -17.91 18.54
C GLN A 5 -2.97 -16.55 19.24
N MET A 6 -1.93 -16.36 20.04
CA MET A 6 -1.70 -15.13 20.80
C MET A 6 -0.89 -14.15 19.95
N ILE A 7 -1.58 -13.31 19.19
CA ILE A 7 -0.94 -12.25 18.41
C ILE A 7 -0.72 -11.04 19.33
N HIS A 8 0.54 -10.65 19.52
CA HIS A 8 0.86 -9.48 20.33
C HIS A 8 0.53 -8.18 19.56
N THR A 9 0.02 -7.15 20.23
CA THR A 9 -0.39 -5.88 19.60
C THR A 9 0.72 -5.25 18.74
N LYS A 10 1.99 -5.35 19.20
CA LYS A 10 3.16 -4.87 18.44
C LYS A 10 3.36 -5.61 17.11
N GLN A 11 3.08 -6.90 17.06
CA GLN A 11 3.21 -7.70 15.84
C GLN A 11 2.12 -7.33 14.84
N LEU A 12 0.89 -7.14 15.32
CA LEU A 12 -0.21 -6.64 14.50
C LEU A 12 0.11 -5.26 13.92
N LEU A 13 0.55 -4.33 14.77
CA LEU A 13 0.95 -3.00 14.32
C LEU A 13 2.08 -3.05 13.28
N SER A 14 3.08 -3.91 13.50
CA SER A 14 4.19 -4.07 12.55
C SER A 14 3.71 -4.57 11.19
N LEU A 15 2.79 -5.54 11.17
CA LEU A 15 2.21 -6.05 9.92
C LEU A 15 1.36 -4.99 9.20
N MET A 16 0.55 -4.23 9.94
CA MET A 16 -0.26 -3.15 9.35
C MET A 16 0.62 -2.07 8.73
N ILE A 17 1.67 -1.63 9.44
CA ILE A 17 2.63 -0.65 8.91
C ILE A 17 3.33 -1.22 7.66
N LEU A 18 3.82 -2.45 7.73
CA LEU A 18 4.52 -3.09 6.61
C LEU A 18 3.64 -3.21 5.36
N PHE A 19 2.36 -3.51 5.54
CA PHE A 19 1.38 -3.58 4.46
C PHE A 19 1.21 -2.22 3.76
N GLU A 20 1.07 -1.14 4.51
CA GLU A 20 0.95 0.23 3.96
C GLU A 20 2.22 0.68 3.22
N PHE A 21 3.40 0.39 3.79
CA PHE A 21 4.68 0.72 3.15
C PHE A 21 4.91 -0.07 1.86
N GLY A 22 4.41 -1.31 1.76
CA GLY A 22 4.61 -2.18 0.60
C GLY A 22 4.19 -1.55 -0.72
N THR A 23 3.02 -0.90 -0.76
CA THR A 23 2.56 -0.21 -1.98
C THR A 23 3.08 1.22 -2.11
N ALA A 24 3.36 1.88 -0.99
CA ALA A 24 3.84 3.27 -0.98
C ALA A 24 5.26 3.42 -1.56
N ILE A 25 6.11 2.42 -1.36
CA ILE A 25 7.49 2.40 -1.90
C ILE A 25 7.48 2.11 -3.40
N VAL A 26 6.62 1.18 -3.85
CA VAL A 26 6.57 0.74 -5.25
C VAL A 26 5.93 1.82 -6.13
N VAL A 27 4.81 2.39 -5.69
CA VAL A 27 4.06 3.39 -6.47
C VAL A 27 4.41 4.80 -5.99
N HIS A 28 5.25 5.49 -6.77
CA HIS A 28 5.63 6.87 -6.50
C HIS A 28 4.46 7.84 -6.75
N ILE A 29 3.60 7.99 -5.74
CA ILE A 29 2.47 8.95 -5.71
C ILE A 29 2.93 10.42 -5.87
N GLY A 30 4.22 10.71 -5.73
CA GLY A 30 4.78 12.06 -5.77
C GLY A 30 5.14 12.62 -7.15
N LEU A 31 5.16 11.82 -8.22
CA LEU A 31 5.61 12.29 -9.54
C LEU A 31 4.69 13.37 -10.16
N LYS A 32 3.44 13.49 -9.69
CA LYS A 32 2.47 14.49 -10.20
C LYS A 32 2.49 15.82 -9.45
N SER A 33 2.97 15.86 -8.21
CA SER A 33 2.96 17.06 -7.36
C SER A 33 4.40 17.44 -7.03
N ASN A 34 4.99 18.19 -7.98
CA ASN A 34 6.41 18.50 -8.12
C ASN A 34 7.14 18.80 -6.78
N HIS A 35 6.48 19.42 -5.78
CA HIS A 35 7.08 19.68 -4.44
C HIS A 35 6.11 19.63 -3.24
N ALA A 36 4.80 19.41 -3.44
CA ALA A 36 3.77 19.51 -2.38
C ALA A 36 3.10 18.17 -2.02
N THR A 37 3.74 17.05 -2.36
CA THR A 37 3.20 15.70 -2.10
C THR A 37 3.04 15.41 -0.61
N TRP A 38 4.03 15.77 0.22
CA TRP A 38 3.97 15.54 1.66
C TRP A 38 2.80 16.28 2.34
N LEU A 39 2.49 17.50 1.87
CA LEU A 39 1.34 18.27 2.36
C LEU A 39 0.01 17.61 1.99
N SER A 40 -0.07 17.02 0.79
CA SER A 40 -1.25 16.27 0.35
C SER A 40 -1.50 15.05 1.25
N ILE A 41 -0.44 14.36 1.67
CA ILE A 41 -0.52 13.24 2.63
C ILE A 41 -1.02 13.73 3.99
N LEU A 42 -0.50 14.84 4.51
CA LEU A 42 -0.96 15.42 5.77
C LEU A 42 -2.45 15.80 5.74
N ILE A 43 -2.91 16.37 4.62
CA ILE A 43 -4.32 16.73 4.42
C ILE A 43 -5.23 15.48 4.33
N ALA A 44 -4.70 14.32 3.93
CA ALA A 44 -5.45 13.07 3.88
C ALA A 44 -5.61 12.40 5.27
N ILE A 45 -4.80 12.77 6.28
CA ILE A 45 -4.81 12.17 7.63
C ILE A 45 -6.19 12.24 8.30
N PRO A 46 -6.93 13.37 8.31
CA PRO A 46 -8.27 13.42 8.90
C PRO A 46 -9.24 12.41 8.28
N GLY A 47 -9.17 12.21 6.96
CA GLY A 47 -9.99 11.21 6.26
C GLY A 47 -9.63 9.78 6.67
N ALA A 48 -8.32 9.48 6.78
CA ALA A 48 -7.84 8.19 7.26
C ALA A 48 -8.26 7.92 8.73
N LEU A 49 -8.16 8.92 9.61
CA LEU A 49 -8.60 8.83 11.00
C LEU A 49 -10.10 8.59 11.13
N LEU A 50 -10.92 9.26 10.31
CA LEU A 50 -12.36 9.04 10.26
C LEU A 50 -12.70 7.60 9.85
N LEU A 51 -12.03 7.10 8.81
CA LEU A 51 -12.21 5.73 8.34
C LEU A 51 -11.79 4.71 9.41
N TYR A 52 -10.65 4.93 10.05
CA TYR A 52 -10.16 4.10 11.14
C TYR A 52 -11.14 4.06 12.32
N ALA A 53 -11.70 5.21 12.71
CA ALA A 53 -12.70 5.29 13.78
C ALA A 53 -13.95 4.47 13.44
N LEU A 54 -14.42 4.51 12.19
CA LEU A 54 -15.54 3.71 11.71
C LEU A 54 -15.24 2.20 11.78
N TYR A 55 -14.08 1.78 11.30
CA TYR A 55 -13.65 0.37 11.39
C TYR A 55 -13.55 -0.11 12.83
N ASN A 56 -12.97 0.70 13.72
CA ASN A 56 -12.85 0.36 15.14
C ASN A 56 -14.23 0.28 15.82
N TYR A 57 -15.16 1.18 15.47
CA TYR A 57 -16.54 1.11 15.96
C TYR A 57 -17.21 -0.20 15.54
N LEU A 58 -17.09 -0.60 14.27
CA LEU A 58 -17.65 -1.86 13.77
C LEU A 58 -17.03 -3.08 14.45
N PHE A 59 -15.71 -3.07 14.66
CA PHE A 59 -15.00 -4.16 15.32
C PHE A 59 -15.46 -4.34 16.77
N ARG A 60 -15.70 -3.25 17.51
CA ARG A 60 -16.21 -3.34 18.89
C ARG A 60 -17.64 -3.85 18.98
N GLN A 61 -18.46 -3.64 17.95
CA GLN A 61 -19.84 -4.17 17.89
C GLN A 61 -19.89 -5.66 17.53
N TYR A 62 -18.94 -6.14 16.72
CA TYR A 62 -18.90 -7.52 16.24
C TYR A 62 -17.52 -8.17 16.40
N PRO A 63 -17.01 -8.33 17.64
CA PRO A 63 -15.61 -8.70 17.89
C PRO A 63 -15.25 -10.13 17.46
N GLU A 64 -16.22 -11.03 17.38
CA GLU A 64 -16.00 -12.45 17.05
C GLU A 64 -16.41 -12.84 15.62
N LEU A 65 -16.94 -11.89 14.84
CA LEU A 65 -17.45 -12.16 13.51
C LEU A 65 -16.47 -11.70 12.43
N ILE A 66 -16.23 -12.57 11.45
CA ILE A 66 -15.53 -12.22 10.22
C ILE A 66 -16.34 -11.22 9.39
N ILE A 67 -15.68 -10.54 8.44
CA ILE A 67 -16.28 -9.49 7.60
C ILE A 67 -17.58 -9.96 6.92
N SER A 68 -17.54 -11.10 6.27
CA SER A 68 -18.73 -11.68 5.63
C SER A 68 -19.86 -12.02 6.61
N ALA A 69 -19.51 -12.41 7.84
CA ALA A 69 -20.48 -12.82 8.86
C ALA A 69 -21.20 -11.63 9.48
N TYR A 70 -20.49 -10.55 9.85
CA TYR A 70 -21.18 -9.35 10.34
C TYR A 70 -21.93 -8.64 9.21
N MET A 71 -21.45 -8.67 7.97
CA MET A 71 -22.19 -8.13 6.82
C MET A 71 -23.51 -8.86 6.61
N ARG A 72 -23.53 -10.18 6.77
CA ARG A 72 -24.77 -10.98 6.76
C ARG A 72 -25.73 -10.60 7.89
N ARG A 73 -25.20 -10.20 9.05
CA ARG A 73 -26.01 -9.75 10.19
C ARG A 73 -26.59 -8.35 10.00
N ILE A 74 -25.88 -7.45 9.35
CA ILE A 74 -26.31 -6.05 9.13
C ILE A 74 -27.25 -5.93 7.92
N LEU A 75 -26.91 -6.58 6.80
CA LEU A 75 -27.58 -6.39 5.50
C LEU A 75 -28.57 -7.52 5.15
N GLY A 76 -28.59 -8.59 5.95
CA GLY A 76 -29.37 -9.79 5.68
C GLY A 76 -28.73 -10.71 4.63
N PRO A 77 -29.24 -11.95 4.48
CA PRO A 77 -28.62 -12.98 3.63
C PRO A 77 -28.63 -12.66 2.14
N TYR A 78 -29.68 -11.98 1.65
CA TYR A 78 -29.88 -11.71 0.22
C TYR A 78 -28.89 -10.67 -0.33
N LEU A 79 -28.62 -9.60 0.43
CA LEU A 79 -27.66 -8.56 0.04
C LEU A 79 -26.23 -8.91 0.44
N ALA A 80 -26.04 -9.63 1.56
CA ALA A 80 -24.70 -9.95 2.02
C ALA A 80 -23.98 -11.00 1.16
N PHE A 81 -24.70 -11.91 0.51
CA PHE A 81 -24.07 -12.91 -0.36
C PHE A 81 -23.33 -12.30 -1.57
N PRO A 82 -24.00 -11.52 -2.46
CA PRO A 82 -23.30 -10.91 -3.60
C PRO A 82 -22.21 -9.93 -3.14
N LEU A 83 -22.43 -9.21 -2.04
CA LEU A 83 -21.46 -8.26 -1.54
C LEU A 83 -20.22 -8.94 -0.93
N SER A 84 -20.39 -10.06 -0.23
CA SER A 84 -19.27 -10.86 0.28
C SER A 84 -18.46 -11.46 -0.88
N LEU A 85 -19.13 -11.90 -1.94
CA LEU A 85 -18.46 -12.40 -3.15
C LEU A 85 -17.66 -11.28 -3.84
N PHE A 86 -18.24 -10.08 -3.94
CA PHE A 86 -17.55 -8.91 -4.49
C PHE A 86 -16.31 -8.54 -3.67
N ILE A 87 -16.40 -8.55 -2.34
CA ILE A 87 -15.26 -8.31 -1.45
C ILE A 87 -14.18 -9.37 -1.64
N LEU A 88 -14.55 -10.64 -1.74
CA LEU A 88 -13.60 -11.71 -2.00
C LEU A 88 -12.86 -11.51 -3.33
N ALA A 89 -13.60 -11.22 -4.41
CA ALA A 89 -13.03 -10.92 -5.72
C ALA A 89 -12.10 -9.69 -5.67
N TYR A 90 -12.50 -8.65 -4.95
CA TYR A 90 -11.68 -7.46 -4.72
C TYR A 90 -10.36 -7.79 -4.02
N PHE A 91 -10.36 -8.62 -2.98
CA PHE A 91 -9.12 -9.04 -2.31
C PHE A 91 -8.22 -9.89 -3.21
N ILE A 92 -8.79 -10.81 -3.99
CA ILE A 92 -8.02 -11.62 -4.95
C ILE A 92 -7.38 -10.73 -6.01
N TYR A 93 -8.13 -9.78 -6.55
CA TYR A 93 -7.62 -8.82 -7.53
C TYR A 93 -6.47 -7.99 -6.97
N ASN A 94 -6.59 -7.45 -5.75
CA ASN A 94 -5.51 -6.69 -5.12
C ASN A 94 -4.28 -7.55 -4.83
N ALA A 95 -4.46 -8.81 -4.41
CA ALA A 95 -3.34 -9.73 -4.21
C ALA A 95 -2.60 -10.02 -5.52
N ALA A 96 -3.33 -10.30 -6.60
CA ALA A 96 -2.75 -10.52 -7.92
C ALA A 96 -2.04 -9.27 -8.47
N ARG A 97 -2.63 -8.09 -8.26
CA ARG A 97 -2.02 -6.81 -8.62
C ARG A 97 -0.71 -6.57 -7.86
N ASN A 98 -0.71 -6.76 -6.54
CA ASN A 98 0.50 -6.59 -5.72
C ASN A 98 1.61 -7.55 -6.13
N LEU A 99 1.26 -8.81 -6.44
CA LEU A 99 2.22 -9.80 -6.94
C LEU A 99 2.84 -9.35 -8.27
N ARG A 100 2.01 -8.83 -9.19
CA ARG A 100 2.45 -8.33 -10.49
C ARG A 100 3.37 -7.11 -10.35
N GLU A 101 2.98 -6.12 -9.55
CA GLU A 101 3.77 -4.91 -9.32
C GLU A 101 5.13 -5.22 -8.69
N ALA A 102 5.18 -6.18 -7.76
CA ALA A 102 6.43 -6.65 -7.17
C ALA A 102 7.32 -7.38 -8.19
N GLY A 103 6.73 -8.22 -9.05
CA GLY A 103 7.48 -8.89 -10.13
C GLY A 103 8.06 -7.90 -11.14
N ASP A 104 7.29 -6.90 -11.55
CA ASP A 104 7.74 -5.85 -12.47
C ASP A 104 8.91 -5.04 -11.86
N LEU A 105 8.88 -4.77 -10.54
CA LEU A 105 9.98 -4.12 -9.82
C LEU A 105 11.25 -4.98 -9.79
N LEU A 106 11.13 -6.30 -9.60
CA LEU A 106 12.27 -7.21 -9.57
C LEU A 106 12.96 -7.30 -10.93
N ILE A 107 12.19 -7.36 -12.02
CA ILE A 107 12.74 -7.33 -13.38
C ILE A 107 13.47 -6.01 -13.64
N ALA A 108 12.85 -4.89 -13.26
CA ALA A 108 13.44 -3.57 -13.50
C ALA A 108 14.72 -3.29 -12.70
N SER A 109 14.98 -4.05 -11.62
CA SER A 109 16.10 -3.81 -10.69
C SER A 109 17.23 -4.82 -10.79
N ALA A 110 16.94 -6.11 -10.96
CA ALA A 110 17.95 -7.17 -10.84
C ALA A 110 17.78 -8.37 -11.79
N TYR A 111 16.62 -8.54 -12.42
CA TYR A 111 16.22 -9.79 -13.11
C TYR A 111 15.72 -9.54 -14.54
N ASP A 112 16.50 -8.82 -15.32
CA ASP A 112 16.20 -8.34 -16.67
C ASP A 112 16.02 -9.45 -17.72
N GLU A 113 16.64 -10.62 -17.57
CA GLU A 113 16.50 -11.74 -18.51
C GLU A 113 15.41 -12.77 -18.11
N THR A 114 14.94 -12.73 -16.87
CA THR A 114 14.05 -13.76 -16.33
C THR A 114 12.59 -13.47 -16.70
N PRO A 115 11.84 -14.43 -17.27
CA PRO A 115 10.44 -14.20 -17.61
C PRO A 115 9.60 -13.97 -16.35
N LEU A 116 8.75 -12.94 -16.40
CA LEU A 116 7.92 -12.49 -15.29
C LEU A 116 7.02 -13.56 -14.68
N PHE A 117 6.58 -14.53 -15.47
CA PHE A 117 5.79 -15.66 -14.99
C PHE A 117 6.56 -16.47 -13.94
N VAL A 118 7.85 -16.70 -14.14
CA VAL A 118 8.70 -17.50 -13.23
C VAL A 118 8.91 -16.77 -11.90
N ILE A 119 9.15 -15.46 -11.95
CA ILE A 119 9.29 -14.62 -10.75
C ILE A 119 8.00 -14.65 -9.93
N ASN A 120 6.86 -14.37 -10.55
CA ASN A 120 5.56 -14.36 -9.87
C ASN A 120 5.17 -15.73 -9.32
N ALA A 121 5.42 -16.81 -10.08
CA ALA A 121 5.15 -18.17 -9.62
C ALA A 121 5.99 -18.52 -8.39
N THR A 122 7.29 -18.17 -8.40
CA THR A 122 8.20 -18.42 -7.27
C THR A 122 7.74 -17.65 -6.03
N MET A 123 7.41 -16.37 -6.17
CA MET A 123 6.85 -15.56 -5.09
C MET A 123 5.55 -16.14 -4.53
N ALA A 124 4.64 -16.61 -5.40
CA ALA A 124 3.40 -17.25 -4.98
C ALA A 124 3.65 -18.54 -4.18
N ILE A 125 4.59 -19.38 -4.60
CA ILE A 125 4.98 -20.59 -3.88
C ILE A 125 5.51 -20.24 -2.48
N VAL A 126 6.38 -19.23 -2.37
CA VAL A 126 6.90 -18.76 -1.08
C VAL A 126 5.76 -18.28 -0.18
N MET A 127 4.81 -17.52 -0.70
CA MET A 127 3.65 -17.06 0.07
C MET A 127 2.77 -18.22 0.55
N ILE A 128 2.49 -19.20 -0.31
CA ILE A 128 1.75 -20.42 0.07
C ILE A 128 2.48 -21.16 1.19
N TYR A 129 3.80 -21.30 1.09
CA TYR A 129 4.62 -21.94 2.12
C TYR A 129 4.53 -21.18 3.46
N VAL A 130 4.70 -19.86 3.47
CA VAL A 130 4.59 -19.05 4.69
C VAL A 130 3.22 -19.19 5.33
N LEU A 131 2.15 -19.10 4.54
CA LEU A 131 0.78 -19.24 5.03
C LEU A 131 0.46 -20.65 5.54
N SER A 132 1.04 -21.69 4.93
CA SER A 132 0.88 -23.08 5.37
C SER A 132 1.48 -23.35 6.75
N ASN A 133 2.49 -22.58 7.15
CA ASN A 133 3.09 -22.65 8.50
C ASN A 133 2.28 -21.88 9.56
N GLY A 134 1.16 -21.26 9.16
CA GLY A 134 0.25 -20.53 10.03
C GLY A 134 0.49 -19.02 10.07
N VAL A 135 -0.56 -18.28 10.40
CA VAL A 135 -0.56 -16.81 10.39
C VAL A 135 0.44 -16.19 11.36
N GLU A 136 0.82 -16.89 12.44
CA GLU A 136 1.82 -16.40 13.38
C GLU A 136 3.19 -16.19 12.73
N VAL A 137 3.55 -17.02 11.75
CA VAL A 137 4.82 -16.86 11.02
C VAL A 137 4.81 -15.53 10.27
N LEU A 138 3.70 -15.14 9.66
CA LEU A 138 3.55 -13.85 8.99
C LEU A 138 3.76 -12.68 9.96
N PHE A 139 3.17 -12.75 11.16
CA PHE A 139 3.33 -11.73 12.20
C PHE A 139 4.77 -11.64 12.72
N ARG A 140 5.45 -12.78 12.91
CA ARG A 140 6.87 -12.82 13.30
C ARG A 140 7.78 -12.25 12.21
N LEU A 141 7.52 -12.60 10.95
CA LEU A 141 8.25 -12.06 9.81
C LEU A 141 8.06 -10.54 9.72
N ALA A 142 6.83 -10.03 9.86
CA ALA A 142 6.56 -8.60 9.80
C ALA A 142 7.36 -7.80 10.84
N GLN A 143 7.52 -8.35 12.05
CA GLN A 143 8.32 -7.73 13.10
C GLN A 143 9.82 -7.66 12.77
N VAL A 144 10.35 -8.59 11.98
CA VAL A 144 11.74 -8.55 11.51
C VAL A 144 11.86 -7.58 10.31
N TYR A 145 10.95 -7.68 9.34
CA TYR A 145 10.97 -6.87 8.13
C TYR A 145 10.81 -5.37 8.41
N ILE A 146 10.02 -4.98 9.41
CA ILE A 146 9.89 -3.56 9.77
C ILE A 146 11.23 -2.96 10.21
N PHE A 147 12.06 -3.73 10.94
CA PHE A 147 13.39 -3.27 11.32
C PHE A 147 14.29 -3.08 10.10
N ILE A 148 14.25 -4.03 9.15
CA ILE A 148 15.01 -3.95 7.90
C ILE A 148 14.61 -2.71 7.09
N ILE A 149 13.30 -2.46 6.91
CA ILE A 149 12.81 -1.29 6.16
C ILE A 149 13.21 0.02 6.84
N LEU A 150 13.13 0.10 8.18
CA LEU A 150 13.58 1.29 8.91
C LEU A 150 15.08 1.52 8.74
N CYS A 151 15.90 0.48 8.83
CA CYS A 151 17.34 0.59 8.58
C CYS A 151 17.64 1.05 7.16
N LEU A 152 17.00 0.44 6.15
CA LEU A 152 17.16 0.85 4.74
C LEU A 152 16.70 2.29 4.50
N GLY A 153 15.60 2.71 5.13
CA GLY A 153 15.10 4.08 5.04
C GLY A 153 16.07 5.09 5.63
N ILE A 154 16.67 4.79 6.79
CA ILE A 154 17.69 5.64 7.43
C ILE A 154 18.95 5.70 6.56
N ILE A 155 19.43 4.56 6.06
CA ILE A 155 20.61 4.51 5.19
C ILE A 155 20.35 5.30 3.90
N GLY A 156 19.18 5.14 3.28
CA GLY A 156 18.79 5.91 2.10
C GLY A 156 18.74 7.42 2.37
N LEU A 157 18.20 7.84 3.51
CA LEU A 157 18.18 9.23 3.92
C LEU A 157 19.59 9.80 4.12
N LEU A 158 20.47 9.03 4.78
CA LEU A 158 21.88 9.41 4.97
C LEU A 158 22.61 9.51 3.63
N ALA A 159 22.41 8.55 2.72
CA ALA A 159 23.01 8.57 1.40
C ALA A 159 22.61 9.82 0.60
N VAL A 160 21.33 10.21 0.66
CA VAL A 160 20.85 11.46 0.05
C VAL A 160 21.47 12.68 0.73
N PHE A 161 21.58 12.68 2.07
CA PHE A 161 22.18 13.79 2.81
C PHE A 161 23.66 13.99 2.46
N PHE A 162 24.43 12.91 2.32
CA PHE A 162 25.84 12.96 1.94
C PHE A 162 26.08 13.22 0.44
N SER A 163 25.05 13.09 -0.40
CA SER A 163 25.19 13.32 -1.85
C SER A 163 25.42 14.79 -2.24
N GLU A 164 25.30 15.74 -1.30
CA GLU A 164 25.40 17.21 -1.49
C GLU A 164 24.42 17.80 -2.53
N GLU A 165 23.68 16.99 -3.28
CA GLU A 165 22.63 17.40 -4.24
C GLU A 165 21.34 17.88 -3.56
N MET A 166 21.28 17.84 -2.22
CA MET A 166 20.06 18.16 -1.47
C MET A 166 19.85 19.68 -1.39
N LYS A 167 19.21 20.24 -2.41
CA LYS A 167 18.72 21.63 -2.38
C LYS A 167 17.53 21.75 -1.43
N PHE A 168 17.74 22.30 -0.23
CA PHE A 168 16.69 22.54 0.77
C PHE A 168 15.50 23.35 0.25
N GLU A 169 15.71 24.15 -0.79
CA GLU A 169 14.67 24.89 -1.51
C GLU A 169 13.59 23.97 -2.11
N ASN A 170 13.93 22.71 -2.45
CA ASN A 170 13.00 21.72 -2.97
C ASN A 170 12.09 21.10 -1.89
N LEU A 171 12.40 21.29 -0.61
CA LEU A 171 11.56 20.84 0.52
C LEU A 171 10.46 21.84 0.84
N LEU A 172 10.69 23.11 0.51
CA LEU A 172 9.68 24.14 0.64
C LEU A 172 8.59 23.92 -0.44
N PRO A 173 7.31 24.11 -0.12
CA PRO A 173 6.25 24.13 -1.11
C PRO A 173 6.33 25.44 -1.91
N VAL A 174 7.39 25.65 -2.69
CA VAL A 174 7.68 26.91 -3.42
C VAL A 174 6.89 26.97 -4.72
N ASN A 175 5.57 26.77 -4.65
CA ASN A 175 4.71 27.30 -5.70
C ASN A 175 3.57 28.09 -5.05
N ARG A 176 3.84 29.38 -4.85
CA ARG A 176 2.83 30.41 -4.54
C ARG A 176 1.79 30.41 -5.66
N GLY A 177 0.72 29.61 -5.55
CA GLY A 177 -0.45 29.79 -6.42
C GLY A 177 -1.36 28.60 -6.70
N ASN A 178 -0.99 27.34 -6.40
CA ASN A 178 -1.79 26.19 -6.85
C ASN A 178 -2.32 25.29 -5.71
N TRP A 179 -2.97 25.89 -4.71
CA TRP A 179 -3.75 25.15 -3.70
C TRP A 179 -4.81 24.23 -4.33
N GLY A 180 -5.35 24.61 -5.49
CA GLY A 180 -6.26 23.77 -6.27
C GLY A 180 -5.62 22.47 -6.79
N ALA A 181 -4.32 22.46 -7.10
CA ALA A 181 -3.62 21.25 -7.53
C ALA A 181 -3.42 20.26 -6.35
N VAL A 182 -3.15 20.77 -5.14
CA VAL A 182 -3.01 19.94 -3.92
C VAL A 182 -4.33 19.20 -3.64
N LEU A 183 -5.46 19.93 -3.61
CA LEU A 183 -6.78 19.33 -3.37
C LEU A 183 -7.21 18.38 -4.51
N ASN A 184 -6.90 18.73 -5.76
CA ASN A 184 -7.14 17.85 -6.92
C ASN A 184 -6.17 16.67 -7.01
N THR A 185 -5.18 16.52 -6.13
CA THR A 185 -4.32 15.31 -6.09
C THR A 185 -4.79 14.36 -4.99
N VAL A 186 -5.35 14.89 -3.90
CA VAL A 186 -5.82 14.10 -2.75
C VAL A 186 -6.98 13.16 -3.12
N TYR A 187 -7.91 13.59 -3.99
CA TYR A 187 -9.11 12.80 -4.31
C TYR A 187 -9.03 11.88 -5.54
N PRO A 188 -8.52 12.28 -6.72
CA PRO A 188 -8.57 11.41 -7.90
C PRO A 188 -7.52 10.29 -7.87
N SER A 189 -6.41 10.45 -7.14
CA SER A 189 -5.40 9.39 -7.01
C SER A 189 -5.93 8.16 -6.26
N ILE A 190 -6.90 8.37 -5.36
CA ILE A 190 -7.47 7.32 -4.50
C ILE A 190 -8.76 6.74 -5.11
N LEU A 191 -9.56 7.53 -5.85
CA LEU A 191 -10.89 7.10 -6.29
C LEU A 191 -11.03 6.75 -7.77
N LEU A 192 -10.31 7.39 -8.69
CA LEU A 192 -10.48 7.18 -10.14
C LEU A 192 -9.18 7.49 -10.87
N SER A 193 -8.42 6.45 -11.20
CA SER A 193 -7.40 6.53 -12.25
C SER A 193 -8.09 6.92 -13.55
N ARG A 194 -8.12 8.22 -13.86
CA ARG A 194 -8.64 8.74 -15.12
C ARG A 194 -7.61 8.38 -16.20
N PRO A 195 -7.90 7.47 -17.13
CA PRO A 195 -6.97 7.18 -18.21
C PRO A 195 -7.03 8.36 -19.19
N GLY A 196 -5.86 8.87 -19.57
CA GLY A 196 -5.73 9.75 -20.72
C GLY A 196 -5.45 11.21 -20.40
N LYS A 197 -4.16 11.56 -20.42
CA LYS A 197 -3.62 12.71 -21.19
C LYS A 197 -2.09 12.61 -21.24
N TYR A 198 -1.57 11.63 -22.00
CA TYR A 198 -0.14 11.54 -22.34
C TYR A 198 0.10 11.78 -23.84
N SER A 199 -0.63 12.71 -24.46
CA SER A 199 -0.40 13.10 -25.87
C SER A 199 0.62 14.22 -26.03
N HIS A 200 1.04 14.90 -24.95
CA HIS A 200 1.90 16.09 -25.05
C HIS A 200 3.37 15.85 -24.65
N LEU A 201 3.72 14.73 -24.03
CA LEU A 201 5.10 14.44 -23.61
C LEU A 201 5.95 13.70 -24.66
N ARG A 202 5.37 13.26 -25.78
CA ARG A 202 6.09 12.53 -26.84
C ARG A 202 6.81 13.43 -27.86
N ARG A 203 6.67 14.77 -27.76
CA ARG A 203 7.26 15.71 -28.75
C ARG A 203 8.55 16.40 -28.30
N SER A 204 9.01 16.20 -27.07
CA SER A 204 10.17 16.91 -26.53
C SER A 204 11.46 16.08 -26.43
N CYS A 205 11.49 14.86 -26.98
CA CYS A 205 12.72 14.04 -27.09
C CYS A 205 13.23 13.92 -28.53
N LEU A 206 12.84 14.83 -29.42
CA LEU A 206 13.26 14.83 -30.83
C LEU A 206 13.93 16.14 -31.28
N TYR A 207 14.49 16.91 -30.34
CA TYR A 207 15.43 17.99 -30.64
C TYR A 207 16.51 18.05 -29.58
#